data_AF-A0A852I1E0-F1
#
_entry.id   AF-A0A852I1E0-F1
#
_cell.length_a   1.000
_cell.length_b   1.000
_cell.length_c   1.000
_cell.angle_alpha   90.00
_cell.angle_beta   90.00
_cell.angle_gamma   90.00
#
_symmetry.space_group_name_H-M   'P 1'
#
loop_
_entity.id
_entity.type
_entity.pdbx_description
1 polymer ?
#
loop_
_entity_poly.entity_id
_entity_poly.type
_entity_poly.pdbx_seq_one_letter_code
_entity_poly.pdbx_strand_id
1 'polypeptide(L)' 'KYLGLQITDSHIRPQKLQLKVDLKTLHDAQRLLGDLQWLRPIVGLANEDLEHLRPLLKGHDPAQP' A
#
# COMPACT_ATOMS: atom_id res chain seq x y z
N LYS A 1 2.93 17.75 -12.16
CA LYS A 1 3.33 16.55 -11.39
C LYS A 1 3.40 16.95 -9.92
N TYR A 2 2.71 16.25 -9.03
CA TYR A 2 2.65 16.60 -7.60
C TYR A 2 2.51 15.32 -6.77
N LEU A 3 3.27 15.19 -5.67
CA LEU A 3 3.25 14.02 -4.77
C LEU A 3 3.33 12.64 -5.46
N GLY A 4 4.08 12.51 -6.56
CA GLY A 4 4.14 11.25 -7.32
C GLY A 4 2.93 10.97 -8.24
N LEU A 5 2.01 11.94 -8.37
CA LEU A 5 0.84 11.88 -9.25
C LEU A 5 1.04 12.75 -10.50
N GLN A 6 0.50 12.28 -11.63
CA GLN A 6 0.20 13.07 -12.80
C GLN A 6 -1.24 13.53 -12.68
N ILE A 7 -1.40 14.83 -12.50
CA ILE A 7 -2.69 15.51 -12.46
C ILE A 7 -2.82 16.21 -13.81
N THR A 8 -3.93 15.97 -14.48
CA THR A 8 -4.39 16.63 -15.71
C THR A 8 -5.74 17.26 -15.43
N ASP A 9 -6.25 18.14 -16.30
CA ASP A 9 -7.56 18.79 -16.12
C ASP A 9 -8.72 17.82 -15.84
N SER A 10 -8.63 16.59 -16.34
CA SER A 10 -9.71 15.60 -16.24
C SER A 10 -9.35 14.32 -15.48
N HIS A 11 -8.06 14.06 -15.22
CA HIS A 11 -7.62 12.78 -14.65
C HIS A 11 -6.46 12.93 -13.67
N ILE A 12 -6.49 12.12 -12.61
CA ILE A 12 -5.39 11.92 -11.66
C ILE A 12 -4.90 10.48 -11.79
N ARG A 13 -3.60 10.30 -12.02
CA ARG A 13 -2.98 8.96 -12.10
C ARG A 13 -1.61 8.91 -11.43
N PRO A 14 -1.20 7.77 -10.87
CA PRO A 14 0.17 7.58 -10.40
C PRO A 14 1.21 7.73 -11.52
N GLN A 15 2.39 8.29 -11.22
CA GLN A 15 3.46 8.50 -12.21
C GLN A 15 4.18 7.20 -12.61
N LYS A 16 4.47 6.35 -11.63
CA LYS A 16 5.14 5.07 -11.81
C LYS A 16 4.80 4.18 -10.63
N LEU A 17 3.54 3.74 -10.58
CA LEU A 17 3.12 2.81 -9.53
C LEU A 17 3.61 1.41 -9.90
N GLN A 18 4.54 0.88 -9.12
CA GLN A 18 4.93 -0.53 -9.18
C GLN A 18 4.57 -1.15 -7.84
N LEU A 19 3.39 -1.78 -7.79
CA LEU A 19 3.00 -2.57 -6.63
C LEU A 19 3.80 -3.87 -6.63
N LYS A 20 4.63 -4.07 -5.62
CA LYS A 20 5.30 -5.36 -5.41
C LYS A 20 4.34 -6.28 -4.66
N VAL A 21 3.77 -7.23 -5.38
CA VAL A 21 2.79 -8.20 -4.84
C VAL A 21 3.43 -9.54 -4.43
N ASP A 22 4.73 -9.71 -4.69
CA ASP A 22 5.52 -10.84 -4.18
C ASP A 22 5.90 -10.58 -2.72
N LEU A 23 5.02 -11.03 -1.81
CA LEU A 23 5.13 -10.83 -0.37
C LEU A 23 5.90 -11.98 0.28
N LYS A 24 7.23 -11.83 0.40
CA LYS A 24 8.10 -12.85 1.03
C LYS A 24 8.45 -12.54 2.48
N THR A 25 8.40 -11.26 2.84
CA THR A 25 8.81 -10.77 4.16
C THR A 25 7.75 -9.86 4.76
N LEU A 26 7.80 -9.68 6.09
CA LEU A 26 7.01 -8.65 6.77
C LEU A 26 7.25 -7.26 6.16
N HIS A 27 8.50 -6.96 5.77
CA HIS A 27 8.83 -5.70 5.14
C HIS A 27 8.12 -5.51 3.79
N ASP A 28 8.02 -6.56 2.98
CA ASP A 28 7.27 -6.51 1.73
C ASP A 28 5.78 -6.21 1.98
N ALA A 29 5.18 -6.86 2.99
CA ALA A 29 3.79 -6.61 3.37
C ALA A 29 3.56 -5.19 3.89
N GLN A 30 4.47 -4.67 4.72
CA GLN A 30 4.43 -3.29 5.20
C GLN A 30 4.53 -2.28 4.05
N ARG A 31 5.42 -2.53 3.08
CA ARG A 31 5.58 -1.68 1.90
C ARG A 31 4.32 -1.67 1.04
N LEU A 32 3.78 -2.85 0.73
CA LEU A 32 2.53 -2.96 -0.04
C LEU A 32 1.39 -2.20 0.65
N LEU A 33 1.25 -2.32 1.98
CA LEU A 33 0.22 -1.61 2.71
C LEU A 33 0.42 -0.09 2.67
N GLY A 34 1.65 0.39 2.76
CA GLY A 34 1.97 1.81 2.60
C GLY A 34 1.61 2.33 1.20
N ASP A 35 1.92 1.55 0.15
CA ASP A 35 1.56 1.90 -1.23
C ASP A 35 0.03 1.96 -1.42
N LEU A 36 -0.72 1.02 -0.83
CA LEU A 36 -2.20 1.01 -0.87
C LEU A 36 -2.82 2.16 -0.08
N GLN A 37 -2.28 2.49 1.09
CA GLN A 37 -2.70 3.66 1.87
C GLN A 37 -2.48 4.96 1.10
N TRP A 38 -1.36 5.09 0.39
CA TRP A 38 -1.09 6.25 -0.47
C TRP A 38 -2.05 6.33 -1.66
N LEU A 39 -2.47 5.20 -2.23
CA LEU A 39 -3.42 5.14 -3.35
C LEU A 39 -4.88 5.39 -2.96
N ARG A 40 -5.22 5.20 -1.68
CA ARG A 40 -6.59 5.31 -1.16
C ARG A 40 -7.43 6.48 -1.73
N PRO A 41 -6.95 7.73 -1.76
CA PRO A 41 -7.74 8.86 -2.27
C PRO A 41 -8.04 8.80 -3.78
N ILE A 42 -7.34 7.94 -4.53
CA ILE A 42 -7.44 7.84 -6.00
C ILE A 42 -8.32 6.66 -6.40
N VAL A 43 -8.22 5.54 -5.69
CA VAL A 43 -8.91 4.29 -6.04
C VAL A 43 -10.14 3.99 -5.17
N GLY A 44 -10.40 4.79 -4.14
CA GLY A 44 -11.58 4.64 -3.29
C GLY A 44 -11.51 3.42 -2.34
N LEU A 45 -10.31 2.99 -1.95
CA LEU A 45 -10.14 1.86 -1.02
C LEU A 45 -10.82 2.16 0.33
N ALA A 46 -11.68 1.25 0.78
CA ALA A 46 -12.28 1.30 2.10
C ALA A 46 -11.25 0.88 3.16
N ASN A 47 -11.45 1.34 4.40
CA ASN A 47 -10.65 0.81 5.52
C ASN A 47 -10.83 -0.71 5.64
N GLU A 48 -12.04 -1.19 5.38
CA GLU A 48 -12.42 -2.61 5.38
C GLU A 48 -11.51 -3.43 4.45
N ASP A 49 -11.20 -2.93 3.25
CA ASP A 49 -10.30 -3.60 2.30
C ASP A 49 -8.88 -3.76 2.87
N LEU A 50 -8.41 -2.75 3.62
CA LEU A 50 -7.10 -2.76 4.27
C LEU A 50 -7.08 -3.62 5.55
N GLU A 51 -8.20 -3.78 6.25
CA GLU A 51 -8.30 -4.66 7.43
C GLU A 51 -7.95 -6.11 7.08
N HIS A 52 -8.34 -6.58 5.89
CA HIS A 52 -8.01 -7.92 5.41
C HIS A 52 -6.50 -8.16 5.28
N LEU A 53 -5.71 -7.09 5.15
CA LEU A 53 -4.25 -7.16 5.02
C LEU A 53 -3.52 -7.04 6.37
N ARG A 54 -4.20 -6.60 7.45
CA ARG A 54 -3.58 -6.47 8.78
C ARG A 54 -2.94 -7.75 9.33
N PRO A 55 -3.48 -8.96 9.10
CA PRO A 55 -2.82 -10.19 9.53
C PRO A 55 -1.41 -10.37 8.96
N LEU A 56 -1.11 -9.81 7.78
CA LEU A 56 0.21 -9.87 7.13
C LEU A 56 1.27 -9.01 7.83
N LEU A 57 0.85 -8.07 8.68
CA LEU A 57 1.73 -7.20 9.44
C LEU A 57 2.16 -7.79 10.79
N LYS A 58 1.68 -9.00 11.12
CA LYS A 58 2.09 -9.68 12.34
C LYS A 58 3.53 -10.12 12.20
N GLY A 59 4.43 -9.36 12.83
CA GLY A 59 5.82 -9.76 12.99
C GLY A 59 5.95 -10.95 13.94
N HIS A 60 7.09 -11.62 13.86
CA HIS A 60 7.48 -12.54 14.91
C HIS A 60 7.85 -11.74 16.15
N ASP A 61 7.36 -12.15 17.31
CA ASP A 61 7.72 -11.52 18.58
C ASP A 61 9.21 -11.79 18.85
N PRO A 62 10.06 -10.75 18.94
CA PRO A 62 11.49 -10.95 19.17
C PRO A 62 11.79 -11.56 20.55
N ALA A 63 10.80 -11.64 21.45
CA ALA A 63 10.90 -12.30 22.75
C ALA A 63 10.31 -13.73 22.77
N GLN A 64 9.74 -14.22 21.65
CA GLN A 64 9.34 -15.62 21.53
C GLN A 64 10.51 -16.46 21.00
N PRO A 65 10.82 -17.61 21.64
CA PRO A 65 11.99 -18.44 21.32
C PRO A 65 11.87 -19.16 19.97
#